data_AF-A0A920ASQ1-F1
#
_entry.id   AF-A0A920ASQ1-F1
#
_cell.length_a   1.000
_cell.length_b   1.000
_cell.length_c   1.000
_cell.angle_alpha   90.00
_cell.angle_beta   90.00
_cell.angle_gamma   90.00
#
_symmetry.space_group_name_H-M   'P 1'
#
loop_
_entity.id
_entity.type
_entity.pdbx_description
1 polymer ?
#
loop_
_entity_poly.entity_id
_entity_poly.type
_entity_poly.pdbx_seq_one_letter_code
_entity_poly.pdbx_strand_id
1 'polypeptide(L)' 'MIVESAADDIMYSSTFTGVHGKLLKPSVVKAGLDPDNLPVSER' A
#
# COMPACT_ATOMS: atom_id res chain seq x y z
N MET A 1 14.27 -1.39 2.72
CA MET A 1 12.78 -1.36 2.84
C MET A 1 12.17 -0.11 3.51
N ILE A 2 12.92 0.79 4.17
CA ILE A 2 12.47 2.21 4.31
C ILE A 2 13.53 3.13 3.71
N VAL A 3 14.80 2.83 3.98
CA VAL A 3 15.97 3.54 3.44
C VAL A 3 16.07 3.47 1.90
N GLU A 4 15.45 2.46 1.29
CA GLU A 4 15.49 2.22 -0.16
C GLU A 4 14.23 2.72 -0.88
N SER A 5 13.21 3.14 -0.13
CA SER A 5 11.92 3.54 -0.71
C SER A 5 11.90 5.03 -0.99
N ALA A 6 11.36 5.42 -2.15
CA ALA A 6 11.21 6.81 -2.54
C ALA A 6 9.81 7.35 -2.22
N ALA A 7 9.62 8.66 -2.35
CA ALA A 7 8.29 9.27 -2.19
C ALA A 7 7.25 8.69 -3.18
N ASP A 8 7.69 8.28 -4.37
CA ASP A 8 6.84 7.66 -5.42
C ASP A 8 6.32 6.27 -5.04
N ASP A 9 6.94 5.63 -4.05
CA ASP A 9 6.51 4.34 -3.52
C ASP A 9 5.36 4.47 -2.52
N ILE A 10 5.00 5.69 -2.12
CA ILE A 10 3.89 5.94 -1.21
C ILE A 10 2.58 5.87 -2.00
N MET A 11 1.67 5.02 -1.54
CA MET A 11 0.31 4.91 -2.06
C MET A 11 -0.72 5.13 -0.95
N TYR A 12 -1.91 5.59 -1.33
CA TYR A 12 -3.05 5.71 -0.42
C TYR A 12 -3.96 4.50 -0.60
N SER A 13 -4.27 3.80 0.49
CA SER A 13 -5.21 2.68 0.46
C SER A 13 -5.79 2.42 1.85
N SER A 14 -7.07 2.03 1.88
CA SER A 14 -7.76 1.56 3.08
C SER A 14 -7.83 0.04 3.19
N THR A 15 -7.24 -0.70 2.24
CA THR A 15 -7.48 -2.13 2.03
C THR A 15 -7.15 -3.01 3.24
N PHE A 16 -6.19 -2.61 4.07
CA PHE A 16 -5.68 -3.46 5.16
C PHE A 16 -6.38 -3.26 6.51
N THR A 17 -6.86 -2.04 6.77
CA THR A 17 -7.42 -1.66 8.09
C THR A 17 -8.86 -1.15 8.00
N GLY A 18 -9.37 -0.90 6.79
CA GLY A 18 -10.61 -0.17 6.54
C GLY A 18 -10.47 1.35 6.72
N VAL A 19 -9.33 1.85 7.18
CA VAL A 19 -9.04 3.28 7.34
C VAL A 19 -8.06 3.70 6.26
N HIS A 20 -8.31 4.85 5.62
CA HIS A 20 -7.42 5.36 4.60
C HIS A 20 -6.04 5.70 5.16
N GLY A 21 -5.04 4.91 4.79
CA GLY A 21 -3.65 5.05 5.24
C GLY A 21 -2.69 5.23 4.08
N LYS A 22 -1.50 5.75 4.40
CA LYS A 22 -0.35 5.76 3.50
C LYS A 22 0.42 4.47 3.67
N LEU A 23 0.63 3.75 2.58
CA LEU A 23 1.34 2.48 2.52
C LEU A 23 2.48 2.58 1.53
N LEU A 24 3.49 1.73 1.71
CA LEU A 24 4.57 1.59 0.74
C LEU A 24 4.20 0.47 -0.25
N LYS A 25 4.19 0.76 -1.55
CA LYS A 25 3.97 -0.22 -2.62
C LYS A 25 4.88 -1.46 -2.48
N PRO A 26 6.19 -1.34 -2.15
CA PRO A 26 7.04 -2.49 -1.89
C PRO A 26 6.54 -3.39 -0.76
N SER A 27 5.90 -2.83 0.28
CA SER A 27 5.32 -3.63 1.37
C SER A 27 4.13 -4.45 0.91
N VAL A 28 3.32 -3.89 -0.01
CA VAL A 28 2.18 -4.59 -0.61
C VAL A 28 2.67 -5.73 -1.52
N VAL A 29 3.65 -5.45 -2.39
CA VAL A 29 4.27 -6.46 -3.26
C VAL A 29 4.90 -7.58 -2.44
N LYS A 30 5.61 -7.24 -1.34
CA LYS A 30 6.22 -8.22 -0.45
C LYS A 30 5.19 -9.08 0.29
N ALA A 31 3.99 -8.57 0.52
CA ALA A 31 2.86 -9.33 1.05
C ALA A 31 2.21 -10.25 -0.01
N GLY A 32 2.69 -10.23 -1.25
CA GLY A 32 2.15 -11.02 -2.36
C GLY A 32 0.90 -10.42 -3.01
N LEU A 33 0.67 -9.12 -2.81
CA LEU A 33 -0.47 -8.39 -3.35
C LEU A 33 -0.02 -7.42 -4.44
N ASP A 34 -0.94 -7.10 -5.36
CA ASP A 34 -0.69 -6.12 -6.41
C ASP A 34 -1.11 -4.71 -5.94
N PRO A 35 -0.17 -3.77 -5.74
CA PRO A 35 -0.47 -2.41 -5.29
C PRO A 35 -1.36 -1.62 -6.24
N ASP A 36 -1.36 -1.93 -7.54
CA ASP A 36 -2.16 -1.22 -8.54
C ASP A 36 -3.58 -1.77 -8.65
N ASN A 37 -3.83 -2.96 -8.10
CA ASN A 37 -5.13 -3.64 -8.13
C ASN A 37 -5.63 -4.02 -6.74
N LEU A 38 -5.28 -3.22 -5.72
CA LEU A 38 -5.77 -3.44 -4.37
C LEU A 38 -7.28 -3.12 -4.28
N PRO A 39 -8.11 -4.02 -3.71
CA PRO A 39 -9.52 -3.73 -3.49
C PRO A 39 -9.67 -2.57 -2.51
N VAL A 40 -10.42 -1.54 -2.89
CA VAL A 40 -10.72 -0.42 -1.98
C VAL A 40 -11.64 -0.95 -0.88
N SER A 41 -11.15 -0.98 0.36
CA SER A 41 -12.01 -1.30 1.50
C SER A 41 -12.78 -0.05 1.87
N GLU A 42 -13.97 0.13 1.30
CA GLU A 42 -14.96 1.08 1.79
C GLU A 42 -15.68 0.43 2.97
N ARG A 43 -15.31 0.81 4.19
CA ARG A 43 -16.03 0.44 5.39
C ARG A 43 -16.61 1.68 6.05
#